data_AF-A0A965Q2J6-F1
#
_entry.id   AF-A0A965Q2J6-F1
#
_cell.length_a   1.000
_cell.length_b   1.000
_cell.length_c   1.000
_cell.angle_alpha   90.00
_cell.angle_beta   90.00
_cell.angle_gamma   90.00
#
_symmetry.space_group_name_H-M   'P 1'
#
loop_
_entity.id
_entity.type
_entity.pdbx_description
1 polymer ?
#
loop_
_entity_poly.entity_id
_entity_poly.type
_entity_poly.pdbx_seq_one_letter_code
_entity_poly.pdbx_strand_id
1 'polypeptide(L)'
;MAIICGGYHFLSVMSARQEREEEREALMKTRDYLKGIRELTEEGLREKIRSLSEERMKLRFRAASGQLNETHRIGEVRRELARAKTVYSEKFE
;
A
#
# COMPACT_ATOMS: atom_id res chain seq x y z
N MET A 1 5.73 39.08 -28.45
CA MET A 1 6.48 38.89 -27.18
C MET A 1 5.54 38.90 -25.96
N ALA A 2 4.35 38.30 -26.00
CA ALA A 2 3.48 38.15 -24.81
C ALA A 2 2.30 37.18 -25.05
N ILE A 3 2.54 35.88 -25.34
CA ILE A 3 1.44 34.88 -25.44
C ILE A 3 1.79 33.54 -24.74
N ILE A 4 2.83 33.45 -23.90
CA ILE A 4 3.19 32.17 -23.21
C ILE A 4 3.40 32.38 -21.69
N CYS A 5 2.42 32.96 -21.00
CA CYS A 5 2.46 32.98 -19.53
C CYS A 5 1.12 32.56 -18.86
N GLY A 6 0.02 32.47 -19.63
CA GLY A 6 -1.29 32.07 -19.10
C GLY A 6 -1.54 30.56 -19.00
N GLY A 7 -0.74 29.72 -19.66
CA GLY A 7 -0.95 28.26 -19.70
C GLY A 7 -0.54 27.53 -18.42
N TYR A 8 0.49 28.02 -17.72
CA TYR A 8 1.04 27.36 -16.53
C TYR A 8 0.15 27.49 -15.28
N HIS A 9 -0.68 28.53 -15.20
CA HIS A 9 -1.58 28.70 -14.06
C HIS A 9 -2.71 27.65 -14.08
N PHE A 10 -3.23 27.32 -15.26
CA PHE A 10 -4.28 26.31 -15.40
C PHE A 10 -3.75 24.88 -15.25
N LEU A 11 -2.56 24.58 -15.79
CA LEU A 11 -1.88 23.30 -15.53
C LEU A 11 -1.51 23.15 -14.04
N SER A 12 -1.07 24.21 -13.36
CA SER A 12 -0.74 24.17 -11.94
C SER A 12 -1.97 23.89 -11.05
N VAL A 13 -3.13 24.46 -11.36
CA VAL A 13 -4.38 24.19 -10.63
C VAL A 13 -4.94 22.81 -10.97
N MET A 14 -4.71 22.29 -12.17
CA MET A 14 -5.09 20.92 -12.56
C MET A 14 -4.19 19.86 -11.90
N SER A 15 -2.87 20.10 -11.82
CA SER A 15 -1.93 19.26 -11.07
C SER A 15 -2.24 19.26 -9.57
N ALA A 16 -2.58 20.42 -8.99
CA ALA A 16 -3.03 20.52 -7.59
C ALA A 16 -4.45 19.97 -7.32
N ARG A 17 -5.22 19.64 -8.37
CA ARG A 17 -6.48 18.88 -8.26
C ARG A 17 -6.21 17.38 -8.29
N GLN A 18 -5.28 16.92 -9.13
CA GLN A 18 -4.85 15.52 -9.19
C GLN A 18 -4.21 15.07 -7.87
N GLU A 19 -3.30 15.86 -7.29
CA GLU A 19 -2.65 15.54 -6.01
C GLU A 19 -3.68 15.37 -4.86
N ARG A 20 -4.76 16.17 -4.85
CA ARG A 20 -5.82 16.07 -3.82
C ARG A 20 -6.75 14.88 -4.03
N GLU A 21 -6.85 14.35 -5.24
CA GLU A 21 -7.57 13.10 -5.53
C GLU A 21 -6.71 11.89 -5.17
N GLU A 22 -5.40 11.93 -5.45
CA GLU A 22 -4.43 10.90 -5.04
C GLU A 22 -4.32 10.77 -3.51
N GLU A 23 -4.31 11.89 -2.77
CA GLU A 23 -4.36 11.89 -1.30
C GLU A 23 -5.65 11.26 -0.74
N ARG A 24 -6.79 11.49 -1.41
CA ARG A 24 -8.09 10.91 -1.05
C ARG A 24 -8.13 9.41 -1.34
N GLU A 25 -7.53 8.98 -2.44
CA GLU A 25 -7.41 7.57 -2.80
C GLU A 25 -6.47 6.81 -1.83
N ALA A 26 -5.39 7.46 -1.37
CA ALA A 26 -4.48 6.91 -0.37
C ALA A 26 -5.16 6.65 0.99
N LEU A 27 -6.04 7.55 1.45
CA LEU A 27 -6.83 7.38 2.67
C LEU A 27 -7.88 6.25 2.53
N MET A 28 -8.49 6.12 1.35
CA MET A 28 -9.49 5.10 1.06
C MET A 28 -8.90 3.68 1.08
N LYS A 29 -7.64 3.52 0.66
CA LYS A 29 -6.93 2.24 0.51
C LYS A 29 -6.84 1.40 1.79
N THR A 30 -6.71 2.03 2.96
CA THR A 30 -6.51 1.31 4.24
C THR A 30 -7.74 0.61 4.79
N ARG A 31 -8.92 1.23 4.66
CA ARG A 31 -10.17 0.70 5.20
C ARG A 31 -10.70 -0.43 4.32
N ASP A 32 -10.59 -0.26 3.01
CA ASP A 32 -11.15 -1.21 2.06
C ASP A 32 -10.31 -2.50 1.99
N TYR A 33 -9.00 -2.40 2.24
CA TYR A 33 -8.13 -3.57 2.42
C TYR A 33 -8.54 -4.48 3.58
N LEU A 34 -8.94 -3.91 4.73
CA LEU A 34 -9.38 -4.68 5.89
C LEU A 34 -10.73 -5.37 5.64
N LYS A 35 -11.65 -4.72 4.92
CA LYS A 35 -12.91 -5.34 4.50
C LYS A 35 -12.65 -6.52 3.57
N GLY A 36 -11.78 -6.34 2.57
CA GLY A 36 -11.40 -7.41 1.65
C GLY A 36 -10.79 -8.63 2.34
N ILE A 37 -9.89 -8.45 3.31
CA ILE A 37 -9.30 -9.58 4.07
C ILE A 37 -10.34 -10.35 4.87
N ARG A 38 -11.34 -9.66 5.42
CA ARG A 38 -12.42 -10.28 6.20
C ARG A 38 -13.40 -11.07 5.35
N GLU A 39 -13.47 -10.85 4.05
CA GLU A 39 -14.37 -11.58 3.15
C GLU A 39 -13.70 -12.81 2.50
N LEU A 40 -12.37 -12.94 2.61
CA LEU A 40 -11.63 -14.08 2.08
C LEU A 40 -11.92 -15.40 2.84
N THR A 41 -11.80 -16.51 2.10
CA THR A 41 -11.85 -17.89 2.59
C THR A 41 -10.60 -18.27 3.40
N GLU A 42 -10.65 -19.36 4.16
CA GLU A 42 -9.52 -19.84 4.98
C GLU A 42 -8.24 -20.03 4.15
N GLU A 43 -8.37 -20.72 3.03
CA GLU A 43 -7.27 -21.04 2.12
C GLU A 43 -6.67 -19.76 1.51
N GLY A 44 -7.53 -18.82 1.09
CA GLY A 44 -7.11 -17.53 0.57
C GLY A 44 -6.37 -16.67 1.61
N LEU A 45 -6.80 -16.71 2.88
CA LEU A 45 -6.09 -16.06 3.99
C LEU A 45 -4.71 -16.68 4.25
N ARG A 46 -4.62 -18.02 4.27
CA ARG A 46 -3.35 -18.75 4.45
C ARG A 46 -2.36 -18.46 3.31
N GLU A 47 -2.84 -18.42 2.07
CA GLU A 47 -2.01 -18.09 0.91
C GLU A 47 -1.53 -16.63 0.95
N LYS A 48 -2.39 -15.69 1.37
CA LYS A 48 -2.02 -14.29 1.59
C LYS A 48 -0.93 -14.14 2.66
N ILE A 49 -1.06 -14.88 3.78
CA ILE A 49 -0.04 -14.88 4.84
C ILE A 49 1.30 -15.42 4.32
N ARG A 50 1.27 -16.49 3.51
CA ARG A 50 2.47 -17.08 2.90
C ARG A 50 3.16 -16.09 1.96
N SER A 51 2.41 -15.50 1.03
CA SER A 51 2.96 -14.53 0.07
C SER A 51 3.54 -13.28 0.75
N LEU A 52 2.86 -12.71 1.76
CA LEU A 52 3.37 -11.59 2.55
C LEU A 52 4.62 -11.96 3.36
N SER A 53 4.72 -13.20 3.84
CA SER A 53 5.91 -13.69 4.54
C SER A 53 7.12 -13.81 3.62
N GLU A 54 6.92 -14.30 2.40
CA GLU A 54 7.97 -14.36 1.36
C GLU A 54 8.42 -12.97 0.93
N GLU A 55 7.49 -12.03 0.71
CA GLU A 55 7.80 -10.64 0.41
C GLU A 55 8.64 -10.02 1.52
N ARG A 56 8.22 -10.18 2.79
CA ARG A 56 8.98 -9.71 3.95
C ARG A 56 10.40 -10.29 3.97
N MET A 57 10.55 -11.57 3.66
CA MET A 57 11.86 -12.23 3.64
C MET A 57 12.76 -11.66 2.53
N LYS A 58 12.21 -11.48 1.32
CA LYS A 58 12.91 -10.82 0.20
C LYS A 58 13.35 -9.40 0.56
N LEU A 59 12.49 -8.61 1.19
CA LEU A 59 12.82 -7.25 1.63
C LEU A 59 13.91 -7.24 2.70
N ARG A 60 13.92 -8.20 3.64
CA ARG A 60 14.99 -8.34 4.63
C ARG A 60 16.34 -8.69 3.99
N PHE A 61 16.35 -9.53 2.97
CA PHE A 61 17.57 -9.83 2.23
C PHE A 61 18.10 -8.63 1.46
N ARG A 62 17.22 -7.88 0.80
CA ARG A 62 17.59 -6.61 0.13
C ARG A 62 18.08 -5.55 1.12
N ALA A 63 17.49 -5.49 2.31
CA ALA A 63 17.95 -4.61 3.37
C ALA A 63 19.36 -4.98 3.85
N ALA A 64 19.62 -6.28 4.01
CA ALA A 64 20.94 -6.78 4.39
C ALA A 64 22.00 -6.56 3.28
N SER A 65 21.61 -6.60 1.99
CA SER A 65 22.51 -6.31 0.87
C SER A 65 22.77 -4.81 0.65
N GLY A 66 22.11 -3.93 1.40
CA GLY A 66 22.30 -2.47 1.29
C GLY A 66 21.75 -1.84 0.01
N GLN A 67 21.01 -2.59 -0.81
CA GLN A 67 20.45 -2.12 -2.10
C GLN A 67 18.94 -1.80 -2.01
N LEU A 68 18.43 -1.57 -0.79
CA LEU A 68 16.99 -1.35 -0.58
C LEU A 68 16.64 0.13 -0.74
N ASN A 69 16.00 0.47 -1.87
CA ASN A 69 15.47 1.81 -2.12
C ASN A 69 14.14 2.08 -1.38
N GLU A 70 13.37 1.03 -1.03
CA GLU A 70 12.03 1.13 -0.44
C GLU A 70 12.00 0.63 1.03
N THR A 71 12.49 1.45 1.95
CA THR A 71 12.50 1.12 3.40
C THR A 71 11.10 1.14 4.02
N HIS A 72 10.21 1.99 3.51
CA HIS A 72 8.82 2.13 3.99
C HIS A 72 8.00 0.84 3.80
N ARG A 73 8.27 0.08 2.73
CA ARG A 73 7.55 -1.16 2.39
C ARG A 73 7.72 -2.24 3.45
N ILE A 74 8.85 -2.29 4.16
CA ILE A 74 9.07 -3.23 5.27
C ILE A 74 8.02 -3.02 6.38
N GLY A 75 7.71 -1.77 6.71
CA GLY A 75 6.73 -1.41 7.73
C GLY A 75 5.29 -1.68 7.31
N GLU A 76 4.99 -1.54 6.02
CA GLU A 76 3.68 -1.88 5.45
C GLU A 76 3.43 -3.39 5.46
N VAL A 77 4.35 -4.18 4.89
CA VAL A 77 4.23 -5.65 4.84
C VAL A 77 4.13 -6.24 6.25
N ARG A 78 4.83 -5.65 7.25
CA ARG A 78 4.69 -6.06 8.66
C ARG A 78 3.28 -5.83 9.20
N ARG A 79 2.68 -4.67 8.89
CA ARG A 79 1.32 -4.31 9.32
C ARG A 79 0.26 -5.15 8.61
N GLU A 80 0.44 -5.38 7.31
CA GLU A 80 -0.43 -6.25 6.50
C GLU A 80 -0.42 -7.70 7.02
N LEU A 81 0.77 -8.25 7.28
CA LEU A 81 0.92 -9.60 7.83
C LEU A 81 0.25 -9.72 9.21
N ALA A 82 0.41 -8.72 10.08
CA ALA A 82 -0.21 -8.72 11.39
C ALA A 82 -1.75 -8.71 11.28
N ARG A 83 -2.31 -7.84 10.44
CA ARG A 83 -3.77 -7.76 10.21
C ARG A 83 -4.34 -9.07 9.66
N ALA A 84 -3.66 -9.67 8.67
CA ALA A 84 -4.08 -10.96 8.11
C ALA A 84 -4.05 -12.09 9.16
N LYS A 85 -3.02 -12.13 10.01
CA LYS A 85 -2.94 -13.09 11.12
C LYS A 85 -4.01 -12.87 12.18
N THR A 86 -4.33 -11.61 12.51
CA THR A 86 -5.41 -11.29 13.45
C THR A 86 -6.76 -11.77 12.92
N VAL A 87 -7.11 -11.47 11.67
CA VAL A 87 -8.37 -11.95 11.07
C VAL A 87 -8.44 -13.47 10.98
N TYR A 88 -7.29 -14.12 10.72
CA TYR A 88 -7.22 -15.58 10.72
C TYR A 88 -7.49 -16.16 12.13
N SER A 89 -6.87 -15.61 13.17
CA SER A 89 -7.14 -16.01 14.57
C SER A 89 -8.60 -15.73 14.97
N GLU A 90 -9.15 -14.56 14.62
CA GLU A 90 -10.56 -14.21 14.89
C GLU A 90 -11.60 -15.16 14.25
N LYS A 91 -11.26 -15.86 13.17
CA LYS A 91 -12.20 -16.70 12.40
C LYS A 91 -12.07 -18.21 12.66
N PHE A 92 -10.87 -18.68 12.99
CA PHE A 92 -10.54 -20.11 13.00
C PHE A 92 -10.03 -20.62 14.36
N GLU A 93 -9.80 -19.72 15.30
CA GLU A 93 -9.41 -20.03 16.69
C GLU A 93 -10.60 -19.74 17.62
#